data_AF-A0A8T4JKW2-F1
#
_entry.id   AF-A0A8T4JKW2-F1
#
_cell.length_a   1.000
_cell.length_b   1.000
_cell.length_c   1.000
_cell.angle_alpha   90.00
_cell.angle_beta   90.00
_cell.angle_gamma   90.00
#
_symmetry.space_group_name_H-M   'P 1'
#
loop_
_entity.id
_entity.type
_entity.pdbx_description
1 polymer ?
#
loop_
_entity_poly.entity_id
_entity_poly.type
_entity_poly.pdbx_seq_one_letter_code
_entity_poly.pdbx_strand_id
1 'polypeptide(L)'
;MKYDYKVTQDGHTYEPGTNVPDMGSVICIKSEGNKRDYVFLAEDTDKLPTYDDLLSGSSALCVDEGIVYVYERTTKKWYQQGA
;
A
#
# COMPACT_ATOMS: atom_id res chain seq x y z
N MET A 1 12.17 8.75 -0.17
CA MET A 1 12.69 10.10 -0.46
C MET A 1 12.32 11.04 0.68
N LYS A 2 13.18 12.01 1.03
CA LYS A 2 12.84 13.02 2.04
C LYS A 2 12.44 14.31 1.36
N TYR A 3 11.41 14.96 1.89
CA TYR A 3 10.91 16.24 1.41
C TYR A 3 10.96 17.26 2.55
N ASP A 4 11.13 18.54 2.23
CA ASP A 4 11.07 19.67 3.17
C ASP A 4 9.65 20.21 3.39
N TYR A 5 8.66 19.57 2.74
CA TYR A 5 7.22 19.84 2.88
C TYR A 5 6.46 18.55 3.22
N LYS A 6 5.20 18.70 3.66
CA LYS A 6 4.31 17.56 3.94
C LYS A 6 3.92 16.85 2.65
N VAL A 7 4.06 15.53 2.63
CA VAL A 7 3.64 14.70 1.49
C VAL A 7 2.50 13.82 1.93
N THR A 8 1.39 13.84 1.20
CA THR A 8 0.32 12.85 1.36
C THR A 8 0.38 11.87 0.22
N GLN A 9 0.55 10.59 0.55
CA GLN A 9 0.62 9.49 -0.40
C GLN A 9 -0.15 8.32 0.17
N ASP A 10 -1.03 7.70 -0.63
CA ASP A 10 -1.84 6.57 -0.18
C ASP A 10 -2.70 6.87 1.08
N GLY A 11 -3.17 8.12 1.17
CA GLY A 11 -3.92 8.58 2.35
C GLY A 11 -3.10 8.58 3.65
N HIS A 12 -1.79 8.34 3.60
CA HIS A 12 -0.87 8.54 4.71
C HIS A 12 -0.14 9.88 4.52
N THR A 13 -0.01 10.67 5.60
CA THR A 13 0.65 11.97 5.55
C THR A 13 2.00 11.90 6.25
N TYR A 14 3.04 12.21 5.49
CA TYR A 14 4.43 12.23 5.90
C TYR A 14 4.84 13.66 6.24
N GLU A 15 5.34 13.85 7.45
CA GLU A 15 5.85 15.16 7.89
C GLU A 15 7.19 15.51 7.20
N PRO A 16 7.52 16.80 7.08
CA PRO A 16 8.81 17.22 6.51
C PRO A 16 10.00 16.52 7.16
N GLY A 17 10.96 16.09 6.36
CA GLY A 17 12.17 15.40 6.79
C GLY A 17 12.02 13.90 7.05
N THR A 18 10.78 13.37 7.01
CA THR A 18 10.54 11.91 7.09
C THR A 18 10.82 11.24 5.75
N ASN A 19 11.16 9.95 5.79
CA ASN A 19 11.38 9.18 4.57
C ASN A 19 10.03 8.70 4.02
N VAL A 20 9.64 9.24 2.88
CA VAL A 20 8.48 8.80 2.11
C VAL A 20 8.89 7.55 1.30
N PRO A 21 8.16 6.43 1.42
CA PRO A 21 8.48 5.21 0.68
C PRO A 21 8.33 5.42 -0.83
N ASP A 22 9.18 4.73 -1.61
CA ASP A 22 8.91 4.57 -3.04
C ASP A 22 7.78 3.55 -3.19
N MET A 23 6.73 3.95 -3.90
CA MET A 23 5.58 3.09 -4.16
C MET A 23 5.56 2.54 -5.58
N GLY A 24 6.50 2.94 -6.46
CA GLY A 24 6.47 2.53 -7.86
C GLY A 24 5.11 2.80 -8.51
N SER A 25 4.48 1.74 -9.03
CA SER A 25 3.13 1.72 -9.61
C SER A 25 1.99 1.58 -8.60
N VAL A 26 2.27 1.40 -7.31
CA VAL A 26 1.23 1.23 -6.27
C VAL A 26 0.46 2.53 -6.06
N ILE A 27 -0.83 2.49 -6.34
CA ILE A 27 -1.75 3.62 -6.20
C ILE A 27 -2.91 3.20 -5.31
N CYS A 28 -3.21 4.02 -4.31
CA CYS A 28 -4.41 3.88 -3.49
C CYS A 28 -5.63 4.41 -4.23
N ILE A 29 -6.61 3.54 -4.48
CA ILE A 29 -7.85 3.89 -5.19
C ILE A 29 -9.04 4.07 -4.24
N LYS A 30 -8.95 3.56 -3.01
CA LYS A 30 -9.98 3.71 -1.99
C LYS A 30 -9.40 3.66 -0.59
N SER A 31 -9.94 4.50 0.29
CA SER A 31 -9.62 4.52 1.71
C SER A 31 -10.90 4.54 2.55
N GLU A 32 -10.97 3.65 3.55
CA GLU A 32 -12.04 3.62 4.55
C GLU A 32 -11.42 3.49 5.94
N GLY A 33 -11.32 4.59 6.68
CA GLY A 33 -10.49 4.66 7.88
C GLY A 33 -9.03 4.35 7.54
N ASN A 34 -8.47 3.28 8.13
CA ASN A 34 -7.13 2.77 7.83
C ASN A 34 -7.12 1.50 6.95
N LYS A 35 -8.26 1.16 6.35
CA LYS A 35 -8.31 0.17 5.27
C LYS A 35 -8.00 0.85 3.94
N ARG A 36 -7.26 0.15 3.08
CA ARG A 36 -6.80 0.65 1.78
C ARG A 36 -7.11 -0.35 0.68
N ASP A 37 -7.53 0.14 -0.48
CA ASP A 37 -7.58 -0.65 -1.71
C ASP A 37 -6.59 -0.07 -2.71
N TYR A 38 -5.71 -0.91 -3.24
CA TYR A 38 -4.64 -0.53 -4.15
C TYR A 38 -4.80 -1.13 -5.54
N VAL A 39 -4.16 -0.48 -6.51
CA VAL A 39 -3.82 -1.05 -7.82
C VAL A 39 -2.33 -0.88 -8.05
N PHE A 40 -1.68 -1.87 -8.68
CA PHE A 40 -0.23 -1.86 -8.93
C PHE A 40 0.14 -2.85 -10.04
N LEU A 41 1.38 -2.80 -10.52
CA LEU A 41 1.98 -3.76 -11.46
C LEU A 41 2.81 -4.80 -10.72
N ALA A 42 2.90 -6.02 -11.26
CA ALA A 42 3.58 -7.15 -10.64
C ALA A 42 5.04 -6.85 -10.20
N GLU A 43 5.75 -6.00 -10.95
CA GLU A 43 7.13 -5.59 -10.64
C GLU A 43 7.30 -4.88 -9.29
N ASP A 44 6.24 -4.27 -8.75
CA ASP A 44 6.25 -3.50 -7.50
C ASP A 44 5.52 -4.22 -6.35
N THR A 45 5.34 -5.54 -6.44
CA THR A 45 4.69 -6.33 -5.38
C THR A 45 5.36 -6.15 -4.01
N ASP A 46 6.68 -6.00 -3.98
CA ASP A 46 7.47 -5.78 -2.77
C ASP A 46 7.34 -4.35 -2.18
N LYS A 47 6.73 -3.42 -2.93
CA LYS A 47 6.46 -2.05 -2.51
C LYS A 47 5.09 -1.86 -1.88
N LEU A 48 4.27 -2.92 -1.80
CA LEU A 48 2.98 -2.87 -1.12
C LEU A 48 3.15 -2.45 0.35
N PRO A 49 2.40 -1.45 0.83
CA PRO A 49 2.60 -0.93 2.18
C PRO A 49 2.31 -1.95 3.29
N THR A 50 3.10 -1.89 4.36
CA THR A 50 2.90 -2.67 5.59
C THR A 50 2.95 -1.77 6.82
N TYR A 51 2.28 -0.62 6.75
CA TYR A 51 2.25 0.35 7.85
C TYR A 51 1.69 -0.28 9.13
N ASP A 52 2.11 0.26 10.29
CA ASP A 52 1.69 -0.23 11.60
C ASP A 52 0.18 -0.07 11.84
N ASP A 53 -0.43 0.93 11.20
CA ASP A 53 -1.83 1.28 11.35
C ASP A 53 -2.73 0.75 10.22
N LEU A 54 -2.15 0.11 9.19
CA LEU A 54 -2.88 -0.54 8.10
C LEU A 54 -3.74 -1.70 8.64
N LEU A 55 -5.01 -1.76 8.25
CA LEU A 55 -5.96 -2.75 8.78
C LEU A 55 -6.09 -3.99 7.89
N SER A 56 -6.29 -5.16 8.52
CA SER A 56 -6.67 -6.39 7.82
C SER A 56 -7.92 -6.17 6.97
N GLY A 57 -7.97 -6.87 5.84
CA GLY A 57 -9.04 -6.70 4.86
C GLY A 57 -8.81 -5.55 3.88
N SER A 58 -7.67 -4.85 3.97
CA SER A 58 -7.13 -4.06 2.85
C SER A 58 -6.82 -4.98 1.66
N SER A 59 -6.99 -4.47 0.45
CA SER A 59 -6.85 -5.24 -0.78
C SER A 59 -5.92 -4.55 -1.78
N ALA A 60 -5.27 -5.31 -2.65
CA ALA A 60 -4.43 -4.77 -3.70
C ALA A 60 -4.60 -5.60 -4.98
N LEU A 61 -4.95 -4.96 -6.09
CA LEU A 61 -5.09 -5.59 -7.39
C LEU A 61 -3.81 -5.40 -8.21
N CYS A 62 -3.13 -6.51 -8.49
CA CYS A 62 -2.07 -6.59 -9.51
C CYS A 62 -2.74 -6.59 -10.89
N VAL A 63 -2.67 -5.46 -11.60
CA VAL A 63 -3.53 -5.21 -12.77
C VAL A 63 -3.10 -5.99 -14.01
N ASP A 64 -1.81 -6.26 -14.16
CA ASP A 64 -1.19 -6.96 -15.29
C ASP A 64 -1.27 -8.49 -15.15
N GLU A 65 -1.41 -9.01 -13.93
CA GLU A 65 -1.59 -10.45 -13.68
C GLU A 65 -3.03 -10.83 -13.31
N GLY A 66 -3.89 -9.86 -12.99
CA GLY A 66 -5.26 -10.10 -12.56
C GLY A 66 -5.33 -10.78 -11.19
N ILE A 67 -4.32 -10.59 -10.34
CA ILE A 67 -4.21 -11.22 -9.01
C ILE A 67 -4.62 -10.21 -7.94
N VAL A 68 -5.45 -10.64 -6.99
CA VAL A 68 -5.80 -9.85 -5.81
C VAL A 68 -4.99 -10.32 -4.61
N TYR A 69 -4.41 -9.38 -3.87
CA TYR A 69 -3.76 -9.61 -2.60
C TYR A 69 -4.60 -9.03 -1.47
N VAL A 70 -4.59 -9.70 -0.31
CA VAL A 70 -5.27 -9.26 0.91
C VAL A 70 -4.24 -9.11 2.02
N TYR A 71 -4.30 -7.98 2.72
CA TYR A 71 -3.40 -7.71 3.85
C TYR A 71 -3.91 -8.35 5.15
N GLU A 72 -2.99 -8.96 5.90
CA GLU A 72 -3.21 -9.43 7.25
C GLU A 72 -2.27 -8.73 8.24
N ARG A 73 -2.84 -7.92 9.14
CA ARG A 73 -2.09 -7.05 10.06
C ARG A 73 -1.28 -7.80 11.10
N THR A 74 -1.71 -9.00 11.51
CA THR A 74 -1.02 -9.78 12.57
C THR A 74 0.33 -10.31 12.07
N THR A 75 0.42 -10.60 10.78
CA THR A 75 1.64 -11.08 10.12
C THR A 75 2.36 -9.97 9.34
N LYS A 76 1.69 -8.83 9.13
CA LYS A 76 2.13 -7.71 8.30
C LYS A 76 2.50 -8.15 6.88
N LYS A 77 1.67 -9.03 6.30
CA LYS A 77 1.91 -9.63 4.98
C LYS A 77 0.69 -9.50 4.08
N TRP A 78 0.99 -9.43 2.79
CA TRP A 78 0.03 -9.54 1.70
C TRP A 78 -0.03 -10.99 1.23
N TYR A 79 -1.24 -11.52 1.11
CA TYR A 79 -1.50 -12.89 0.67
C TYR A 79 -2.30 -12.87 -0.62
N GLN A 80 -1.86 -13.65 -1.60
CA GLN A 80 -2.64 -13.84 -2.81
C GLN A 80 -3.98 -14.52 -2.48
N GLN A 81 -5.07 -13.91 -2.92
CA GLN A 81 -6.40 -14.44 -2.75
C GLN A 81 -6.67 -15.51 -3.83
N GLY A 82 -7.07 -16.71 -3.39
CA GLY A 82 -7.43 -17.81 -4.29
C GLY A 82 -6.24 -18.62 -4.83
N ALA A 83 -5.04 -18.48 -4.24
CA ALA A 83 -3.92 -19.39 -4.45
C ALA A 83 -4.06 -20.71 -3.68
#